data_AF-A0A401M8N2-F1
#
_entry.id   AF-A0A401M8N2-F1
#
_cell.length_a   1.000
_cell.length_b   1.000
_cell.length_c   1.000
_cell.angle_alpha   90.00
_cell.angle_beta   90.00
_cell.angle_gamma   90.00
#
_symmetry.space_group_name_H-M   'P 1'
#
loop_
_entity.id
_entity.type
_entity.pdbx_description
1 polymer ?
#
loop_
_entity_poly.entity_id
_entity_poly.type
_entity_poly.pdbx_seq_one_letter_code
_entity_poly.pdbx_strand_id
1 'polypeptide(L)' 'MHARRPLPQDSDLGRAIAVLARAQQDTLWNRQQIANQLRALLREYYPVALEAFATWTNGLCRPEARELLRAVPTPSRSRG' A
#
# COMPACT_ATOMS: atom_id res chain seq x y z
N MET A 1 -3.31 -38.13 -28.46
CA MET A 1 -2.39 -37.08 -27.98
C MET A 1 -2.92 -35.71 -28.42
N HIS A 2 -3.43 -34.89 -27.51
CA HIS A 2 -3.84 -33.52 -27.84
C HIS A 2 -2.62 -32.62 -27.84
N ALA A 3 -2.09 -32.30 -29.03
CA ALA A 3 -1.02 -31.33 -29.18
C ALA A 3 -1.58 -29.94 -28.84
N ARG A 4 -1.14 -29.37 -27.71
CA ARG A 4 -1.41 -27.96 -27.42
C ARG A 4 -0.72 -27.12 -28.48
N ARG A 5 -1.51 -26.31 -29.21
CA ARG A 5 -0.98 -25.36 -30.19
C ARG A 5 0.02 -24.43 -29.49
N PRO A 6 1.23 -24.22 -30.04
CA PRO A 6 2.15 -23.25 -29.49
C PRO A 6 1.53 -21.85 -29.50
N LEU A 7 1.67 -21.13 -28.39
CA LEU A 7 1.19 -19.76 -28.26
C LEU A 7 2.00 -18.85 -29.18
N PRO A 8 1.36 -17.88 -29.86
CA PRO A 8 2.07 -16.84 -30.59
C PRO A 8 3.02 -16.08 -29.66
N GLN A 9 4.13 -15.58 -30.19
CA GLN A 9 5.02 -14.69 -29.43
C GLN A 9 4.32 -13.37 -29.13
N ASP A 10 4.63 -12.78 -27.97
CA ASP A 10 4.11 -11.46 -27.60
C ASP A 10 4.58 -10.39 -28.61
N SER A 11 3.67 -9.47 -28.95
CA SER A 11 4.02 -8.27 -29.70
C SER A 11 4.82 -7.29 -28.83
N ASP A 12 5.53 -6.35 -29.45
CA ASP A 12 6.24 -5.28 -28.71
C ASP A 12 5.30 -4.47 -27.81
N LEU A 13 4.09 -4.17 -28.31
CA LEU A 13 3.06 -3.49 -27.52
C LEU A 13 2.60 -4.35 -26.32
N GLY A 14 2.41 -5.65 -26.52
CA GLY A 14 2.05 -6.58 -25.46
C GLY A 14 3.10 -6.61 -24.34
N ARG A 15 4.39 -6.65 -24.72
CA ARG A 15 5.50 -6.55 -23.75
C ARG A 15 5.50 -5.22 -23.01
N ALA A 16 5.29 -4.10 -23.70
CA ALA A 16 5.26 -2.78 -23.07
C ALA A 16 4.13 -2.66 -22.04
N ILE A 17 2.93 -3.16 -22.36
CA ILE A 17 1.79 -3.20 -21.43
C ILE A 17 2.11 -4.08 -20.23
N ALA A 18 2.73 -5.25 -20.44
CA ALA A 18 3.10 -6.16 -19.35
C ALA A 18 4.06 -5.50 -18.34
N VAL A 19 5.05 -4.75 -18.83
CA VAL A 19 5.98 -3.99 -17.99
C VAL A 19 5.24 -2.94 -17.15
N LEU A 20 4.35 -2.16 -17.77
CA LEU A 20 3.56 -1.15 -17.06
C LEU A 20 2.63 -1.77 -16.02
N ALA A 21 1.93 -2.84 -16.37
CA ALA A 21 1.03 -3.55 -15.47
C ALA A 21 1.80 -4.11 -14.26
N ARG A 22 3.00 -4.64 -14.47
CA ARG A 22 3.86 -5.11 -13.38
C ARG A 22 4.27 -3.97 -12.45
N ALA A 23 4.70 -2.83 -13.00
CA ALA A 23 5.04 -1.64 -12.22
C ALA A 23 3.85 -1.14 -11.38
N GLN A 24 2.64 -1.17 -11.94
CA GLN A 24 1.42 -0.84 -11.19
C GLN A 24 1.17 -1.83 -10.04
N GLN A 25 1.30 -3.14 -10.31
CA GLN A 25 1.13 -4.17 -9.28
C GLN A 25 2.15 -4.00 -8.15
N ASP A 26 3.43 -3.78 -8.49
CA ASP A 26 4.50 -3.55 -7.51
C ASP A 26 4.23 -2.30 -6.67
N THR A 27 3.70 -1.24 -7.28
CA THR A 27 3.30 -0.01 -6.56
C THR A 27 2.16 -0.27 -5.56
N LEU A 28 1.16 -1.06 -5.96
CA LEU A 28 0.05 -1.44 -5.07
C LEU A 28 0.53 -2.30 -3.90
N TRP A 29 1.41 -3.28 -4.16
CA TRP A 29 2.01 -4.09 -3.11
C TRP A 29 2.86 -3.25 -2.15
N ASN A 30 3.72 -2.37 -2.68
CA ASN A 30 4.55 -1.49 -1.86
C ASN A 30 3.69 -0.59 -0.96
N ARG A 31 2.60 -0.03 -1.49
CA ARG A 31 1.66 0.77 -0.69
C ARG A 31 1.08 -0.04 0.48
N GLN A 32 0.68 -1.28 0.24
CA GLN A 32 0.13 -2.14 1.29
C GLN A 32 1.20 -2.55 2.33
N GLN A 33 2.42 -2.85 1.88
CA GLN A 33 3.53 -3.19 2.76
C GLN A 33 3.88 -2.02 3.69
N ILE A 34 4.00 -0.80 3.16
CA ILE A 34 4.24 0.41 3.95
C ILE A 34 3.14 0.63 4.99
N ALA A 35 1.86 0.46 4.61
CA ALA A 35 0.75 0.59 5.54
C ALA A 35 0.78 -0.45 6.67
N ASN A 36 1.24 -1.67 6.38
CA ASN A 36 1.41 -2.72 7.39
C ASN A 36 2.58 -2.44 8.34
N GLN A 37 3.71 -1.96 7.82
CA GLN A 37 4.84 -1.53 8.65
C GLN A 37 4.44 -0.38 9.58
N LEU A 38 3.71 0.61 9.05
CA LEU A 38 3.19 1.71 9.85
C LEU A 38 2.23 1.22 10.93
N ARG A 39 1.35 0.27 10.61
CA ARG A 39 0.46 -0.34 11.59
C ARG A 39 1.22 -1.06 12.70
N ALA A 40 2.29 -1.77 12.38
CA ALA A 40 3.11 -2.44 13.37
C ALA A 40 3.73 -1.43 14.35
N LEU A 41 4.33 -0.35 13.82
CA LEU A 41 4.92 0.73 14.63
C LEU A 41 3.87 1.44 15.50
N LEU A 42 2.72 1.81 14.92
CA LEU A 42 1.66 2.46 15.68
C LEU A 42 1.10 1.54 16.77
N ARG A 43 1.07 0.22 16.57
CA ARG A 43 0.61 -0.70 17.62
C ARG A 43 1.55 -0.74 18.83
N GLU A 44 2.85 -0.58 18.61
CA GLU A 44 3.87 -0.59 19.66
C GLU A 44 3.93 0.73 20.43
N TYR A 45 3.81 1.86 19.73
CA TYR A 45 4.04 3.18 20.34
C TYR A 45 2.77 4.05 20.49
N TYR A 46 1.70 3.81 19.71
CA TYR A 46 0.51 4.68 19.59
C TYR A 46 -0.81 3.92 19.27
N PRO A 47 -1.24 2.96 20.10
CA PRO A 47 -2.39 2.12 19.76
C PRO A 47 -3.69 2.92 19.57
N VAL A 48 -3.87 4.04 20.29
CA VAL A 48 -5.03 4.94 20.16
C VAL A 48 -5.11 5.58 18.76
N ALA A 49 -3.97 5.84 18.11
CA ALA A 49 -3.96 6.35 16.74
C ALA A 49 -4.54 5.33 15.75
N LEU A 50 -4.28 4.03 15.97
CA LEU A 50 -4.86 2.98 15.13
C LEU A 50 -6.38 2.91 15.24
N GLU A 51 -6.92 3.09 16.44
CA GLU A 51 -8.37 3.14 16.67
C GLU A 51 -9.02 4.31 15.93
N ALA A 52 -8.40 5.49 15.98
CA ALA A 52 -8.88 6.67 15.26
C ALA A 52 -8.97 6.43 13.74
N PHE A 53 -7.94 5.80 13.15
CA PHE A 53 -7.92 5.51 11.71
C PHE A 53 -8.76 4.29 11.31
N ALA A 54 -9.15 3.41 12.24
CA ALA A 54 -9.93 2.21 11.93
C ALA A 54 -11.33 2.53 11.35
N THR A 55 -11.87 3.71 11.69
CA THR A 55 -13.17 4.18 11.20
C THR A 55 -13.13 4.65 9.75
N TRP A 56 -11.94 4.88 9.18
CA TRP A 56 -11.80 5.41 7.82
C TRP A 56 -11.77 4.29 6.78
N THR A 57 -12.57 4.42 5.72
CA THR A 57 -12.45 3.53 4.55
C THR A 57 -11.05 3.66 3.95
N ASN A 58 -10.30 2.56 3.84
CA ASN A 58 -8.88 2.49 3.47
C ASN A 58 -7.88 2.98 4.56
N GLY A 59 -8.34 3.35 5.76
CA GLY A 59 -7.53 3.58 6.97
C GLY A 59 -6.19 4.29 6.73
N LEU A 60 -5.10 3.66 7.19
CA LEU A 60 -3.71 4.16 7.05
C LEU A 60 -3.22 4.29 5.61
N CYS A 61 -3.90 3.71 4.62
CA CYS A 61 -3.54 3.88 3.21
C CYS A 61 -4.01 5.23 2.63
N ARG A 62 -4.76 6.02 3.41
CA ARG A 62 -5.22 7.37 3.04
C ARG A 62 -4.06 8.37 3.07
N PRO A 63 -3.95 9.27 2.08
CA PRO A 63 -2.98 10.36 2.15
C PRO A 63 -3.21 11.25 3.37
N GLU A 64 -4.46 11.46 3.78
CA GLU A 64 -4.81 12.26 4.96
C GLU A 64 -4.26 11.66 6.26
N ALA A 65 -4.27 10.33 6.40
CA ALA A 65 -3.71 9.66 7.57
C ALA A 65 -2.19 9.89 7.66
N ARG A 66 -1.50 9.87 6.52
CA ARG A 66 -0.06 10.15 6.44
C ARG A 66 0.26 11.60 6.79
N GLU A 67 -0.53 12.56 6.29
CA GLU A 67 -0.29 13.97 6.61
C GLU A 67 -0.57 14.28 8.09
N LEU A 68 -1.59 13.65 8.70
CA LEU A 68 -1.84 13.78 10.13
C LEU A 68 -0.69 13.22 10.98
N LEU A 69 -0.17 12.04 10.62
CA LEU A 69 0.99 11.44 11.27
C LEU A 69 2.28 12.26 11.06
N ARG A 70 2.42 12.93 9.91
CA ARG A 70 3.53 13.86 9.64
C ARG A 70 3.43 15.11 10.52
N ALA A 71 2.22 15.64 10.72
CA ALA A 71 1.98 16.82 11.55
C ALA A 71 2.17 16.52 13.04
N VAL A 72 1.85 15.30 13.49
CA VAL A 72 1.98 14.88 14.89
C VAL A 72 2.77 13.56 14.98
N PRO A 73 4.11 13.60 14.83
CA PRO A 73 4.93 12.39 14.84
C PRO A 73 5.13 11.79 16.25
N THR A 74 4.69 12.47 17.32
CA THR A 74 4.87 12.04 18.72
C THR A 74 3.72 12.54 19.61
N PRO A 75 3.13 11.74 20.54
CA PRO A 75 1.85 12.05 21.18
C PRO A 75 2.10 12.69 22.55
N SER A 76 3.36 12.83 22.97
CA SER A 76 3.80 13.58 24.14
C SER A 76 3.43 15.05 24.00
N ARG A 77 3.09 15.49 22.78
CA ARG A 77 2.53 16.81 22.47
C ARG A 77 1.00 16.90 22.50
N SER A 78 0.28 15.78 22.66
CA SER A 78 -1.19 15.72 22.65
C SER A 78 -1.83 15.65 24.04
N ARG A 79 -1.05 15.80 25.12
CA ARG A 79 -1.61 16.09 26.45
C ARG A 79 -1.88 17.58 26.55
N GLY A 80 -3.04 18.01 26.03
CA GLY A 80 -3.58 19.36 26.12
C GLY A 80 -5.07 19.30 25.86
#